data_AF-A0A7S3F1D4-F1
#
_entry.id   AF-A0A7S3F1D4-F1
#
_cell.length_a   1.000
_cell.length_b   1.000
_cell.length_c   1.000
_cell.angle_alpha   90.00
_cell.angle_beta   90.00
_cell.angle_gamma   90.00
#
_symmetry.space_group_name_H-M   'P 1'
#
loop_
_entity.id
_entity.type
_entity.pdbx_description
1 polymer ?
#
loop_
_entity_poly.entity_id
_entity_poly.type
_entity_poly.pdbx_seq_one_letter_code
_entity_poly.pdbx_strand_id
1 'polypeptide(L)'
;PPSPPPPSPPPSPSPPPTSPGVTHVPVVRVTASLDTTIEAFDSAAQANYKASLATAAGVAAADISLAITGGSITVTATIQTASATAAQTVRTAIAGAVSASATTSTFMGFTTTATPALPTISTLVVQASPPPPA
;
A
#
# COMPACT_ATOMS: atom_id res chain seq x y z
N PRO A 1 -7.51 50.15 -19.30
CA PRO A 1 -7.47 48.92 -20.13
C PRO A 1 -7.69 47.70 -19.22
N PRO A 2 -8.72 46.88 -19.42
CA PRO A 2 -8.91 45.69 -18.60
C PRO A 2 -7.97 44.57 -19.06
N SER A 3 -7.29 43.93 -18.11
CA SER A 3 -6.40 42.79 -18.36
C SER A 3 -7.20 41.60 -18.91
N PRO A 4 -6.64 40.83 -19.87
CA PRO A 4 -7.28 39.61 -20.34
C PRO A 4 -7.36 38.58 -19.21
N PRO A 5 -8.41 37.73 -19.18
CA PRO A 5 -8.52 36.64 -18.22
C PRO A 5 -7.37 35.64 -18.39
N PRO A 6 -6.93 34.96 -17.31
CA PRO A 6 -5.89 33.95 -17.41
C PRO A 6 -6.36 32.77 -18.30
N PRO A 7 -5.44 32.14 -19.05
CA PRO A 7 -5.77 30.97 -19.86
C PRO A 7 -6.20 29.79 -18.96
N SER A 8 -7.24 29.06 -19.39
CA SER A 8 -7.71 27.86 -18.70
C SER A 8 -6.61 26.80 -18.61
N PRO A 9 -6.50 26.04 -17.51
CA PRO A 9 -5.57 24.93 -17.42
C PRO A 9 -5.93 23.85 -18.47
N PRO A 10 -4.93 23.13 -19.01
CA PRO A 10 -5.18 22.06 -19.96
C PRO A 10 -6.06 20.96 -19.34
N PRO A 11 -6.91 20.28 -20.14
CA PRO A 11 -7.65 19.13 -19.66
C PRO A 11 -6.67 18.04 -19.18
N SER A 12 -6.98 17.44 -18.02
CA SER A 12 -6.20 16.29 -17.52
C SER A 12 -6.21 15.15 -18.55
N PRO A 13 -5.10 14.39 -18.68
CA PRO A 13 -5.03 13.26 -19.60
C PRO A 13 -6.10 12.24 -19.22
N SER A 14 -6.84 11.77 -20.23
CA SER A 14 -7.79 10.66 -20.05
C SER A 14 -7.02 9.39 -19.66
N PRO A 15 -7.53 8.58 -18.71
CA PRO A 15 -6.91 7.30 -18.39
C PRO A 15 -6.88 6.40 -19.65
N PRO A 16 -5.84 5.58 -19.82
CA PRO A 16 -5.71 4.72 -20.98
C PRO A 16 -6.93 3.79 -21.10
N PRO A 17 -7.35 3.46 -22.33
CA PRO A 17 -8.44 2.52 -22.56
C PRO A 17 -8.10 1.16 -21.94
N THR A 18 -8.98 0.65 -21.10
CA THR A 18 -8.86 -0.68 -20.51
C THR A 18 -9.02 -1.74 -21.61
N SER A 19 -7.96 -2.48 -21.91
CA SER A 19 -8.06 -3.67 -22.78
C SER A 19 -9.12 -4.64 -22.22
N PRO A 20 -10.04 -5.17 -23.04
CA PRO A 20 -10.99 -6.17 -22.58
C PRO A 20 -10.24 -7.41 -22.07
N GLY A 21 -10.50 -7.81 -20.83
CA GLY A 21 -9.86 -8.95 -20.17
C GLY A 21 -8.73 -8.61 -19.19
N VAL A 22 -8.41 -7.34 -18.98
CA VAL A 22 -7.40 -6.90 -18.00
C VAL A 22 -8.08 -6.21 -16.82
N THR A 23 -8.04 -6.83 -15.65
CA THR A 23 -8.50 -6.20 -14.39
C THR A 23 -7.29 -5.59 -13.69
N HIS A 24 -7.27 -4.25 -13.58
CA HIS A 24 -6.26 -3.55 -12.80
C HIS A 24 -6.71 -3.50 -11.35
N VAL A 25 -6.01 -4.23 -10.48
CA VAL A 25 -6.28 -4.21 -9.04
C VAL A 25 -5.27 -3.26 -8.39
N PRO A 26 -5.71 -2.11 -7.85
CA PRO A 26 -4.82 -1.19 -7.17
C PRO A 26 -4.39 -1.79 -5.83
N VAL A 27 -3.08 -1.82 -5.59
CA VAL A 27 -2.47 -2.34 -4.38
C VAL A 27 -1.59 -1.29 -3.74
N VAL A 28 -1.63 -1.20 -2.41
CA VAL A 28 -0.74 -0.33 -1.62
C VAL A 28 0.32 -1.20 -0.98
N ARG A 29 1.59 -0.90 -1.27
CA ARG A 29 2.73 -1.64 -0.72
C ARG A 29 3.49 -0.75 0.26
N VAL A 30 3.75 -1.26 1.45
CA VAL A 30 4.55 -0.60 2.48
C VAL A 30 5.58 -1.59 3.01
N THR A 31 6.80 -1.11 3.24
CA THR A 31 7.90 -1.92 3.76
C THR A 31 8.39 -1.31 5.06
N ALA A 32 8.46 -2.12 6.11
CA ALA A 32 8.98 -1.73 7.41
C ALA A 32 10.07 -2.71 7.85
N SER A 33 11.15 -2.16 8.42
CA SER A 33 12.22 -2.95 9.04
C SER A 33 12.02 -2.94 10.55
N LEU A 34 11.70 -4.08 11.11
CA LEU A 34 11.43 -4.26 12.54
C LEU A 34 12.73 -4.64 13.27
N ASP A 35 12.92 -4.07 14.45
CA ASP A 35 13.96 -4.43 15.41
C ASP A 35 13.49 -5.61 16.27
N THR A 36 13.29 -6.74 15.60
CA THR A 36 12.83 -7.97 16.24
C THR A 36 13.40 -9.19 15.54
N THR A 37 13.31 -10.35 16.17
CA THR A 37 13.73 -11.62 15.58
C THR A 37 12.56 -12.32 14.91
N ILE A 38 12.85 -13.26 13.99
CA ILE A 38 11.78 -14.05 13.35
C ILE A 38 11.03 -14.92 14.36
N GLU A 39 11.70 -15.30 15.44
CA GLU A 39 11.13 -16.06 16.54
C GLU A 39 10.15 -15.23 17.38
N ALA A 40 10.45 -13.94 17.60
CA ALA A 40 9.56 -13.01 18.28
C ALA A 40 8.44 -12.47 17.37
N PHE A 41 8.64 -12.46 16.05
CA PHE A 41 7.61 -12.15 15.06
C PHE A 41 6.80 -13.41 14.68
N ASP A 42 6.26 -14.07 15.71
CA ASP A 42 5.42 -15.26 15.60
C ASP A 42 4.07 -14.98 14.92
N SER A 43 3.22 -16.00 14.77
CA SER A 43 1.91 -15.87 14.13
C SER A 43 0.96 -14.89 14.85
N ALA A 44 1.04 -14.76 16.18
CA ALA A 44 0.26 -13.81 16.95
C ALA A 44 0.79 -12.37 16.77
N ALA A 45 2.11 -12.19 16.76
CA ALA A 45 2.75 -10.91 16.46
C ALA A 45 2.42 -10.45 15.03
N GLN A 46 2.48 -11.35 14.05
CA GLN A 46 2.07 -11.11 12.66
C GLN A 46 0.60 -10.74 12.57
N ALA A 47 -0.28 -11.44 13.29
CA ALA A 47 -1.71 -11.13 13.32
C ALA A 47 -1.97 -9.74 13.93
N ASN A 48 -1.26 -9.38 15.01
CA ASN A 48 -1.40 -8.07 15.64
C ASN A 48 -0.88 -6.93 14.75
N TYR A 49 0.27 -7.14 14.08
CA TYR A 49 0.80 -6.21 13.08
C TYR A 49 -0.20 -6.02 11.93
N LYS A 50 -0.74 -7.11 11.41
CA LYS A 50 -1.73 -7.12 10.34
C LYS A 50 -3.03 -6.42 10.75
N ALA A 51 -3.52 -6.64 11.97
CA ALA A 51 -4.71 -6.00 12.50
C ALA A 51 -4.51 -4.49 12.71
N SER A 52 -3.35 -4.09 13.21
CA SER A 52 -2.97 -2.68 13.36
C SER A 52 -2.89 -2.00 12.01
N LEU A 53 -2.28 -2.65 11.02
CA LEU A 53 -2.20 -2.15 9.66
C LEU A 53 -3.59 -2.07 9.00
N ALA A 54 -4.45 -3.07 9.19
CA ALA A 54 -5.83 -3.07 8.72
C ALA A 54 -6.64 -1.91 9.30
N THR A 55 -6.48 -1.67 10.61
CA THR A 55 -7.13 -0.56 11.32
C THR A 55 -6.65 0.80 10.81
N ALA A 56 -5.32 0.96 10.64
CA ALA A 56 -4.74 2.19 10.13
C ALA A 56 -5.13 2.45 8.66
N ALA A 57 -5.21 1.39 7.85
CA ALA A 57 -5.61 1.49 6.44
C ALA A 57 -7.13 1.58 6.24
N GLY A 58 -7.94 1.19 7.23
CA GLY A 58 -9.40 1.10 7.09
C GLY A 58 -9.85 -0.01 6.13
N VAL A 59 -9.09 -1.10 6.03
CA VAL A 59 -9.36 -2.26 5.15
C VAL A 59 -9.54 -3.54 5.95
N ALA A 60 -10.08 -4.59 5.34
CA ALA A 60 -10.14 -5.88 6.00
C ALA A 60 -8.75 -6.52 6.06
N ALA A 61 -8.47 -7.25 7.13
CA ALA A 61 -7.23 -8.02 7.23
C ALA A 61 -7.10 -9.04 6.08
N ALA A 62 -8.21 -9.53 5.53
CA ALA A 62 -8.20 -10.43 4.36
C ALA A 62 -7.50 -9.82 3.14
N ASP A 63 -7.58 -8.49 2.97
CA ASP A 63 -6.98 -7.78 1.84
C ASP A 63 -5.47 -7.53 2.01
N ILE A 64 -4.91 -7.85 3.18
CA ILE A 64 -3.52 -7.60 3.53
C ILE A 64 -2.71 -8.89 3.45
N SER A 65 -1.67 -8.88 2.61
CA SER A 65 -0.65 -9.92 2.54
C SER A 65 0.66 -9.40 3.14
N LEU A 66 1.27 -10.19 4.03
CA LEU A 66 2.56 -9.88 4.63
C LEU A 66 3.62 -10.82 4.05
N ALA A 67 4.70 -10.25 3.51
CA ALA A 67 5.89 -10.98 3.10
C ALA A 67 7.05 -10.59 4.02
N ILE A 68 7.65 -11.58 4.66
CA ILE A 68 8.68 -11.40 5.69
C ILE A 68 10.00 -11.93 5.15
N THR A 69 11.05 -11.12 5.17
CA THR A 69 12.40 -11.51 4.73
C THR A 69 13.37 -11.56 5.91
N GLY A 70 14.20 -12.62 5.99
CA GLY A 70 15.15 -12.87 7.08
C GLY A 70 16.51 -12.17 6.92
N GLY A 71 17.21 -11.97 8.05
CA GLY A 71 18.50 -11.25 8.19
C GLY A 71 18.36 -9.92 8.94
N SER A 72 17.25 -9.23 8.72
CA SER A 72 16.68 -8.16 9.54
C SER A 72 15.20 -8.16 9.17
N ILE A 73 14.28 -8.27 10.15
CA ILE A 73 12.87 -8.55 9.86
C ILE A 73 12.29 -7.42 9.02
N THR A 74 12.22 -7.66 7.73
CA THR A 74 11.69 -6.72 6.76
C THR A 74 10.31 -7.21 6.39
N VAL A 75 9.29 -6.52 6.89
CA VAL A 75 7.89 -6.83 6.62
C VAL A 75 7.43 -5.96 5.46
N THR A 76 7.19 -6.61 4.33
CA THR A 76 6.47 -6.00 3.22
C THR A 76 4.99 -6.32 3.37
N ALA A 77 4.18 -5.31 3.62
CA ALA A 77 2.73 -5.46 3.56
C ALA A 77 2.21 -4.99 2.19
N THR A 78 1.40 -5.84 1.56
CA THR A 78 0.68 -5.54 0.33
C THR A 78 -0.81 -5.54 0.63
N ILE A 79 -1.46 -4.41 0.40
CA ILE A 79 -2.87 -4.20 0.70
C ILE A 79 -3.61 -4.08 -0.61
N GLN A 80 -4.52 -4.98 -0.89
CA GLN A 80 -5.40 -4.90 -2.05
C GLN A 80 -6.54 -3.93 -1.76
N THR A 81 -6.91 -3.14 -2.75
CA THR A 81 -7.99 -2.16 -2.60
C THR A 81 -8.97 -2.26 -3.76
N ALA A 82 -10.24 -1.94 -3.49
CA ALA A 82 -11.30 -2.05 -4.49
C ALA A 82 -11.19 -1.01 -5.62
N SER A 83 -10.51 0.11 -5.39
CA SER A 83 -10.38 1.20 -6.37
C SER A 83 -9.13 2.05 -6.12
N ALA A 84 -8.68 2.78 -7.14
CA ALA A 84 -7.53 3.67 -7.02
C ALA A 84 -7.75 4.79 -5.99
N THR A 85 -8.99 5.27 -5.85
CA THR A 85 -9.38 6.23 -4.81
C THR A 85 -9.23 5.63 -3.42
N ALA A 86 -9.68 4.39 -3.21
CA ALA A 86 -9.46 3.68 -1.95
C ALA A 86 -7.96 3.50 -1.67
N ALA A 87 -7.17 3.14 -2.69
CA ALA A 87 -5.72 3.03 -2.58
C ALA A 87 -5.05 4.34 -2.15
N GLN A 88 -5.52 5.49 -2.65
CA GLN A 88 -5.01 6.80 -2.23
C GLN A 88 -5.34 7.12 -0.77
N THR A 89 -6.55 6.80 -0.32
CA THR A 89 -6.95 6.94 1.09
C THR A 89 -6.08 6.08 1.99
N VAL A 90 -5.95 4.79 1.66
CA VAL A 90 -5.10 3.82 2.37
C VAL A 90 -3.64 4.29 2.42
N ARG A 91 -3.10 4.71 1.27
CA ARG A 91 -1.73 5.23 1.18
C ARG A 91 -1.53 6.44 2.09
N THR A 92 -2.48 7.37 2.13
CA THR A 92 -2.40 8.57 2.95
C THR A 92 -2.46 8.23 4.43
N ALA A 93 -3.35 7.31 4.82
CA ALA A 93 -3.48 6.86 6.21
C ALA A 93 -2.20 6.15 6.69
N ILE A 94 -1.65 5.24 5.88
CA ILE A 94 -0.39 4.55 6.19
C ILE A 94 0.79 5.53 6.19
N ALA A 95 0.84 6.49 5.27
CA ALA A 95 1.88 7.50 5.25
C ALA A 95 1.88 8.31 6.55
N GLY A 96 0.70 8.65 7.08
CA GLY A 96 0.56 9.26 8.41
C GLY A 96 1.14 8.38 9.52
N ALA A 97 0.87 7.07 9.50
CA ALA A 97 1.45 6.13 10.46
C ALA A 97 2.98 6.00 10.32
N VAL A 98 3.51 6.05 9.09
CA VAL A 98 4.96 6.07 8.83
C VAL A 98 5.59 7.35 9.38
N SER A 99 4.97 8.51 9.16
CA SER A 99 5.42 9.78 9.71
C SER A 99 5.40 9.78 11.24
N ALA A 100 4.38 9.18 11.87
CA ALA A 100 4.32 9.00 13.31
C ALA A 100 5.42 8.04 13.82
N SER A 101 5.74 6.98 13.07
CA SER A 101 6.83 6.08 13.44
C SER A 101 8.22 6.73 13.38
N ALA A 102 8.40 7.77 12.57
CA ALA A 102 9.65 8.52 12.51
C ALA A 102 9.94 9.27 13.83
N THR A 103 8.90 9.61 14.60
CA THR A 103 9.07 10.29 15.90
C THR A 103 9.05 9.32 17.08
N THR A 104 8.36 8.19 16.97
CA THR A 104 8.22 7.20 18.06
C THR A 104 9.15 5.99 17.92
N SER A 105 9.88 5.87 16.81
CA SER A 105 10.67 4.67 16.45
C SER A 105 9.87 3.37 16.50
N THR A 106 8.54 3.48 16.37
CA THR A 106 7.60 2.38 16.53
C THR A 106 6.60 2.40 15.38
N PHE A 107 6.45 1.28 14.66
CA PHE A 107 5.48 1.14 13.58
C PHE A 107 4.55 -0.02 13.89
N MET A 108 3.23 0.25 13.92
CA MET A 108 2.19 -0.76 14.17
C MET A 108 2.42 -1.59 15.46
N GLY A 109 2.99 -0.96 16.49
CA GLY A 109 3.27 -1.58 17.79
C GLY A 109 4.63 -2.28 17.91
N PHE A 110 5.47 -2.24 16.87
CA PHE A 110 6.82 -2.83 16.90
C PHE A 110 7.89 -1.77 16.77
N THR A 111 9.00 -1.94 17.50
CA THR A 111 10.20 -1.14 17.34
C THR A 111 10.76 -1.33 15.93
N THR A 112 11.13 -0.24 15.28
CA THR A 112 11.71 -0.27 13.93
C THR A 112 13.18 0.08 13.97
N THR A 113 14.02 -0.70 13.27
CA THR A 113 15.46 -0.38 13.11
C THR A 113 15.68 0.85 12.22
N ALA A 114 14.73 1.14 11.33
CA ALA A 114 14.74 2.30 10.45
C ALA A 114 13.32 2.78 10.16
N THR A 115 13.17 4.06 9.81
CA THR A 115 11.88 4.62 9.38
C THR A 115 11.34 3.79 8.21
N PRO A 116 10.09 3.29 8.28
CA PRO A 116 9.47 2.56 7.20
C PRO A 116 9.44 3.39 5.90
N ALA A 117 9.49 2.70 4.77
CA ALA A 117 9.35 3.36 3.48
C ALA A 117 7.93 3.89 3.29
N LEU A 118 7.79 5.03 2.60
CA LEU A 118 6.47 5.56 2.27
C LEU A 118 5.66 4.55 1.44
N PRO A 119 4.36 4.39 1.73
CA PRO A 119 3.51 3.49 0.96
C PRO A 119 3.42 3.94 -0.49
N THR A 120 3.54 2.98 -1.40
CA THR A 120 3.44 3.18 -2.85
C THR A 120 2.19 2.49 -3.40
N ILE A 121 1.50 3.15 -4.33
CA ILE A 121 0.39 2.54 -5.06
C ILE A 121 0.97 1.88 -6.30
N SER A 122 0.67 0.61 -6.48
CA SER A 122 0.97 -0.15 -7.69
C SER A 122 -0.32 -0.76 -8.23
N THR A 123 -0.34 -1.12 -9.51
CA THR A 123 -1.48 -1.82 -10.13
C THR A 123 -1.08 -3.24 -10.45
N LEU A 124 -1.72 -4.21 -9.80
CA LEU A 124 -1.62 -5.60 -10.21
C LEU A 124 -2.47 -5.79 -11.47
N VAL A 125 -1.84 -6.21 -12.55
CA VAL A 125 -2.51 -6.52 -13.82
C VAL A 125 -2.92 -7.98 -13.76
N VAL A 126 -4.21 -8.23 -13.54
CA VAL A 126 -4.77 -9.59 -13.61
C VAL A 126 -5.28 -9.78 -15.03
N GLN A 127 -4.50 -10.47 -15.86
CA GLN A 127 -4.93 -10.85 -17.20
C GLN A 127 -5.76 -12.12 -17.11
N ALA A 128 -6.98 -12.11 -17.66
CA ALA A 128 -7.72 -13.34 -17.89
C ALA A 128 -6.91 -14.24 -18.85
N SER A 129 -6.74 -15.52 -18.51
CA SER A 129 -6.07 -16.48 -19.40
C SER A 129 -6.78 -16.50 -20.76
N PRO A 130 -6.05 -16.46 -21.90
CA PRO A 130 -6.70 -16.59 -23.20
C PRO A 130 -7.42 -17.94 -23.30
N PRO A 131 -8.59 -18.02 -23.96
CA PRO A 131 -9.27 -19.30 -24.18
C PRO A 131 -8.38 -20.25 -25.01
N PRO A 132 -8.42 -21.57 -24.77
CA PRO A 132 -7.63 -22.53 -25.55
C PRO A 132 -8.04 -22.50 -27.04
N PRO A 133 -7.10 -22.73 -27.98
CA PRO A 133 -7.43 -22.87 -29.39
C PRO A 133 -8.42 -24.02 -29.62
N ALA A 134 -9.42 -23.80 -30.47
CA ALA A 134 -10.38 -24.81 -30.94
C ALA A 134 -9.78 -25.70 -32.04
#